data_AF-A0A2V8RQH0-F1
#
_entry.id   AF-A0A2V8RQH0-F1
#
_cell.length_a   1.000
_cell.length_b   1.000
_cell.length_c   1.000
_cell.angle_alpha   90.00
_cell.angle_beta   90.00
_cell.angle_gamma   90.00
#
_symmetry.space_group_name_H-M   'P 1'
#
loop_
_entity.id
_entity.type
_entity.pdbx_description
1 polymer ?
#
loop_
_entity_poly.entity_id
_entity_poly.type
_entity_poly.pdbx_seq_one_letter_code
_entity_poly.pdbx_strand_id
1 'polypeptide(L)'
;FDFGADPKFSRASPSAIAQRQAQAAGLCDGQIQPVPTACFGFLDPGAGNLWNISLSLDYKLNSALHTSLDYTKQQLVRNDTHLVAFDDNIYTWRTTYQFTRFTFARVRFDYDTIPSQLRINALVGWTPNPGTAFYVGYNDDLTRNGLSPFTGQLEPGFRRNGRTFFIKMSYLFRRSFGG
;
A
#
# COMPACT_ATOMS: atom_id res chain seq x y z
N PHE A 1 -0.21 -17.92 6.86
CA PHE A 1 -1.13 -16.78 6.92
C PHE A 1 -2.53 -17.33 6.89
N ASP A 2 -3.36 -16.97 7.86
CA ASP A 2 -4.78 -17.28 7.80
C ASP A 2 -5.48 -16.07 7.17
N PHE A 3 -6.12 -16.28 6.04
CA PHE A 3 -6.56 -15.24 5.13
C PHE A 3 -7.38 -14.15 5.83
N GLY A 4 -6.93 -12.89 5.72
CA GLY A 4 -7.54 -11.70 6.31
C GLY A 4 -6.65 -10.48 6.06
N ALA A 5 -7.27 -9.33 5.79
CA ALA A 5 -6.62 -8.03 5.67
C ALA A 5 -7.21 -7.09 6.72
N ASP A 6 -6.92 -7.41 7.98
CA ASP A 6 -7.32 -6.60 9.12
C ASP A 6 -6.78 -5.17 8.97
N PRO A 7 -7.55 -4.17 9.38
CA PRO A 7 -8.78 -4.28 10.17
C PRO A 7 -10.08 -4.34 9.36
N LYS A 8 -10.03 -4.19 8.02
CA LYS A 8 -11.25 -4.16 7.19
C LYS A 8 -11.79 -5.55 6.88
N PHE A 9 -10.89 -6.51 6.71
CA PHE A 9 -11.25 -7.88 6.39
C PHE A 9 -10.74 -8.81 7.48
N SER A 10 -11.62 -9.10 8.43
CA SER A 10 -11.39 -10.09 9.48
C SER A 10 -11.03 -11.45 8.89
N ARG A 11 -10.24 -12.24 9.63
CA ARG A 11 -9.91 -13.62 9.26
C ARG A 11 -11.15 -14.44 8.84
N ALA A 12 -11.03 -15.09 7.68
CA ALA A 12 -12.12 -15.79 7.01
C ALA A 12 -12.12 -17.31 7.26
N SER A 13 -11.23 -17.85 8.08
CA SER A 13 -11.19 -19.29 8.40
C SER A 13 -12.34 -19.76 9.28
N PRO A 14 -12.75 -21.04 9.16
CA PRO A 14 -13.66 -21.69 10.09
C PRO A 14 -13.22 -21.54 11.54
N SER A 15 -11.93 -21.69 11.83
CA SER A 15 -11.39 -21.53 13.19
C SER A 15 -11.55 -20.10 13.70
N ALA A 16 -11.31 -19.07 12.88
CA ALA A 16 -11.51 -17.68 13.28
C ALA A 16 -13.01 -17.30 13.37
N ILE A 17 -13.87 -17.87 12.53
CA ILE A 17 -15.32 -17.70 12.61
C ILE A 17 -15.84 -18.34 13.90
N ALA A 18 -15.45 -19.58 14.18
CA ALA A 18 -15.83 -20.29 15.41
C ALA A 18 -15.35 -19.54 16.66
N GLN A 19 -14.15 -18.96 16.63
CA GLN A 19 -13.65 -18.11 17.70
C GLN A 19 -14.53 -16.89 17.92
N ARG A 20 -14.86 -16.15 16.86
CA ARG A 20 -15.73 -14.97 16.97
C ARG A 20 -17.14 -15.32 17.46
N GLN A 21 -17.70 -16.44 17.00
CA GLN A 21 -19.00 -16.93 17.46
C GLN A 21 -18.96 -17.33 18.94
N ALA A 22 -17.91 -18.03 19.38
CA ALA A 22 -17.73 -18.42 20.77
C ALA A 22 -17.53 -17.20 21.68
N GLN A 23 -16.78 -16.19 21.22
CA GLN A 23 -16.63 -14.91 21.92
C GLN A 23 -17.95 -14.14 22.02
N ALA A 24 -18.72 -14.06 20.93
CA ALA A 24 -20.03 -13.41 20.92
C ALA A 24 -21.06 -14.12 21.82
N ALA A 25 -20.95 -15.44 21.95
CA ALA A 25 -21.77 -16.25 22.85
C ALA A 25 -21.31 -16.19 24.32
N GLY A 26 -20.27 -15.42 24.65
CA GLY A 26 -19.73 -15.30 26.01
C GLY A 26 -18.98 -16.54 26.51
N LEU A 27 -18.67 -17.51 25.64
CA LEU A 27 -18.05 -18.78 26.04
C LEU A 27 -16.54 -18.67 26.28
N CYS A 28 -15.95 -17.52 25.93
CA CYS A 28 -14.50 -17.27 26.00
C CYS A 28 -14.10 -16.29 27.11
N ASP A 29 -15.01 -16.01 28.06
CA ASP A 29 -14.80 -15.11 29.20
C ASP A 29 -14.04 -15.76 30.38
N GLY A 30 -13.71 -17.05 30.26
CA GLY A 30 -13.02 -17.83 31.28
C GLY A 30 -13.91 -18.39 32.39
N GLN A 31 -15.23 -18.17 32.33
CA GLN A 31 -16.19 -18.69 33.32
C GLN A 31 -16.52 -20.19 33.09
N ILE A 32 -16.35 -20.69 31.86
CA ILE A 32 -16.60 -22.10 31.49
C ILE A 32 -15.29 -22.87 31.44
N GLN A 33 -15.18 -23.96 32.22
CA GLN A 33 -14.01 -24.84 32.23
C GLN A 33 -14.35 -26.29 31.85
N PRO A 34 -13.54 -26.93 30.96
CA PRO A 34 -12.42 -26.36 30.23
C PRO A 34 -12.87 -25.34 29.17
N VAL A 35 -12.04 -24.33 28.91
CA VAL A 35 -12.33 -23.31 27.89
C VAL A 35 -12.51 -24.01 26.53
N PRO A 36 -13.61 -23.76 25.80
CA PRO A 36 -13.85 -24.40 24.51
C PRO A 36 -12.71 -24.16 23.52
N THR A 37 -12.34 -25.17 22.75
CA THR A 37 -11.24 -25.09 21.77
C THR A 37 -11.49 -24.03 20.69
N ALA A 38 -12.75 -23.69 20.42
CA ALA A 38 -13.15 -22.60 19.54
C ALA A 38 -12.54 -21.25 19.95
N CYS A 39 -12.33 -21.00 21.25
CA CYS A 39 -11.81 -19.72 21.75
C CYS A 39 -10.36 -19.43 21.35
N PHE A 40 -9.58 -20.45 20.94
CA PHE A 40 -8.17 -20.28 20.58
C PHE A 40 -7.95 -19.76 19.15
N GLY A 41 -8.91 -19.93 18.23
CA GLY A 41 -8.81 -19.38 16.87
C GLY A 41 -7.55 -19.79 16.10
N PHE A 42 -7.21 -21.07 16.14
CA PHE A 42 -6.01 -21.63 15.50
C PHE A 42 -5.84 -21.14 14.05
N LEU A 43 -4.59 -20.91 13.63
CA LEU A 43 -4.31 -20.56 12.24
C LEU A 43 -4.68 -21.74 11.34
N ASP A 44 -5.59 -21.50 10.41
CA ASP A 44 -6.05 -22.50 9.45
C ASP A 44 -5.85 -21.98 8.02
N PRO A 45 -4.63 -22.09 7.46
CA PRO A 45 -4.37 -21.71 6.07
C PRO A 45 -5.11 -22.67 5.13
N GLY A 46 -6.21 -22.19 4.55
CA GLY A 46 -7.01 -22.96 3.59
C GLY A 46 -6.63 -22.68 2.12
N ALA A 47 -7.42 -23.24 1.20
CA ALA A 47 -7.41 -22.83 -0.20
C ALA A 47 -8.44 -21.71 -0.47
N GLY A 48 -8.18 -20.88 -1.47
CA GLY A 48 -9.09 -19.83 -1.91
C GLY A 48 -8.88 -19.47 -3.37
N ASN A 49 -9.88 -18.81 -3.95
CA ASN A 49 -9.88 -18.34 -5.33
C ASN A 49 -9.47 -16.87 -5.37
N LEU A 50 -8.33 -16.58 -6.01
CA LEU A 50 -7.86 -15.22 -6.23
C LEU A 50 -8.32 -14.73 -7.59
N TRP A 51 -8.99 -13.59 -7.60
CA TRP A 51 -9.29 -12.83 -8.80
C TRP A 51 -8.39 -11.61 -8.86
N ASN A 52 -7.74 -11.40 -10.01
CA ASN A 52 -6.81 -10.30 -10.24
C ASN A 52 -7.09 -9.66 -11.59
N ILE A 53 -7.38 -8.36 -11.60
CA ILE A 53 -7.42 -7.54 -12.80
C ILE A 53 -6.31 -6.50 -12.71
N SER A 54 -5.61 -6.29 -13.80
CA SER A 54 -4.63 -5.21 -13.94
C SER A 54 -4.88 -4.47 -15.24
N LEU A 55 -4.98 -3.14 -15.15
CA LEU A 55 -5.14 -2.23 -16.28
C LEU A 55 -3.98 -1.23 -16.21
N SER A 56 -3.27 -1.07 -17.32
CA SER A 56 -2.22 -0.08 -17.47
C SER A 56 -2.50 0.77 -18.70
N LEU A 57 -2.51 2.09 -18.50
CA LEU A 57 -2.68 3.08 -19.55
C LEU A 57 -1.47 4.00 -19.55
N ASP A 58 -0.68 3.96 -20.63
CA ASP A 58 0.45 4.84 -20.85
C ASP A 58 0.13 5.84 -21.95
N TYR A 59 0.33 7.13 -21.66
CA TYR A 59 0.02 8.20 -22.60
C TYR A 59 1.11 9.26 -22.64
N LYS A 60 1.58 9.54 -23.86
CA LYS A 60 2.55 10.59 -24.18
C LYS A 60 1.81 11.74 -24.84
N LEU A 61 1.52 12.79 -24.08
CA LEU A 61 0.82 13.97 -24.62
C LEU A 61 1.71 14.71 -25.63
N ASN A 62 3.01 14.80 -25.32
CA ASN A 62 4.03 15.38 -26.19
C ASN A 62 5.39 14.78 -25.84
N SER A 63 6.46 15.29 -26.44
CA SER A 63 7.84 14.83 -26.16
C SER A 63 8.31 15.11 -24.73
N ALA A 64 7.63 16.00 -23.99
CA ALA A 64 8.01 16.43 -22.65
C ALA A 64 7.15 15.82 -21.52
N LEU A 65 5.88 15.53 -21.78
CA LEU A 65 4.90 15.09 -20.78
C LEU A 65 4.51 13.63 -21.01
N HIS A 66 4.87 12.79 -20.05
CA HIS A 66 4.49 11.38 -19.98
C HIS A 66 3.59 11.15 -18.77
N THR A 67 2.44 10.52 -18.97
CA THR A 67 1.56 10.09 -17.88
C THR A 67 1.26 8.61 -18.00
N SER A 68 1.21 7.90 -16.89
CA SER A 68 0.73 6.53 -16.82
C SER A 68 -0.30 6.41 -15.70
N LEU A 69 -1.33 5.61 -15.92
CA LEU A 69 -2.32 5.23 -14.94
C LEU A 69 -2.36 3.71 -14.88
N ASP A 70 -2.07 3.16 -13.71
CA ASP A 70 -2.13 1.74 -13.43
C ASP A 70 -3.24 1.50 -12.40
N TYR A 71 -4.06 0.49 -12.64
CA TYR A 71 -5.14 0.06 -11.76
C TYR A 71 -5.06 -1.44 -11.56
N THR A 72 -4.97 -1.87 -10.32
CA THR A 72 -4.96 -3.29 -9.96
C THR A 72 -6.10 -3.56 -8.98
N LYS A 73 -6.90 -4.57 -9.29
CA LYS A 73 -7.99 -5.06 -8.45
C LYS A 73 -7.71 -6.49 -8.06
N GLN A 74 -7.64 -6.77 -6.77
CA GLN A 74 -7.40 -8.11 -6.25
C GLN A 74 -8.46 -8.47 -5.24
N GLN A 75 -9.08 -9.63 -5.40
CA GLN A 75 -10.05 -10.15 -4.44
C GLN A 75 -9.75 -11.62 -4.19
N LEU A 76 -9.68 -12.01 -2.93
CA LEU A 76 -9.52 -13.40 -2.53
C LEU A 76 -10.75 -13.86 -1.79
N VAL A 77 -11.37 -14.94 -2.27
CA VAL A 77 -12.51 -15.60 -1.61
C VAL A 77 -12.09 -16.99 -1.18
N ARG A 78 -12.39 -17.36 0.07
CA ARG A 78 -12.06 -18.68 0.61
C ARG A 78 -13.05 -19.73 0.10
N ASN A 79 -12.60 -20.97 -0.16
CA ASN A 79 -13.43 -21.97 -0.85
C ASN A 79 -14.43 -22.70 0.05
N ASP A 80 -14.15 -22.80 1.34
CA ASP A 80 -14.96 -23.53 2.34
C ASP A 80 -16.01 -22.64 3.01
N THR A 81 -15.64 -21.40 3.39
CA THR A 81 -16.52 -20.45 4.06
C THR A 81 -17.20 -19.50 3.08
N HIS A 82 -16.72 -19.45 1.83
CA HIS A 82 -17.17 -18.51 0.79
C HIS A 82 -17.07 -17.04 1.21
N LEU A 83 -16.27 -16.74 2.25
CA LEU A 83 -16.05 -15.39 2.73
C LEU A 83 -14.90 -14.72 1.98
N VAL A 84 -15.04 -13.42 1.76
CA VAL A 84 -13.99 -12.56 1.20
C VAL A 84 -12.91 -12.39 2.26
N ALA A 85 -11.71 -12.86 1.94
CA ALA A 85 -10.52 -12.70 2.77
C ALA A 85 -9.92 -11.30 2.67
N PHE A 86 -9.88 -10.75 1.46
CA PHE A 86 -9.52 -9.37 1.21
C PHE A 86 -10.04 -8.93 -0.16
N ASP A 87 -10.27 -7.63 -0.29
CA ASP A 87 -10.58 -6.96 -1.54
C ASP A 87 -9.80 -5.65 -1.59
N ASP A 88 -8.90 -5.53 -2.57
CA ASP A 88 -8.08 -4.35 -2.79
C ASP A 88 -8.19 -3.77 -4.20
N ASN A 89 -8.15 -2.44 -4.26
CA ASN A 89 -8.14 -1.60 -5.43
C ASN A 89 -6.95 -0.65 -5.28
N ILE A 90 -5.92 -0.87 -6.08
CA ILE A 90 -4.71 -0.07 -6.08
C ILE A 90 -4.72 0.81 -7.33
N TYR A 91 -4.70 2.12 -7.13
CA TYR A 91 -4.61 3.12 -8.20
C TYR A 91 -3.25 3.78 -8.14
N THR A 92 -2.45 3.66 -9.19
CA THR A 92 -1.14 4.30 -9.31
C THR A 92 -1.17 5.26 -10.49
N TRP A 93 -1.05 6.55 -10.22
CA TRP A 93 -0.90 7.56 -11.25
C TRP A 93 0.53 8.11 -11.21
N ARG A 94 1.22 8.09 -12.36
CA ARG A 94 2.58 8.59 -12.50
C ARG A 94 2.61 9.62 -13.61
N THR A 95 3.20 10.77 -13.34
CA THR A 95 3.42 11.80 -14.36
C THR A 95 4.85 12.30 -14.30
N THR A 96 5.49 12.40 -15.46
CA THR A 96 6.82 12.99 -15.62
C THR A 96 6.75 14.11 -16.66
N TYR A 97 7.25 15.28 -16.30
CA TYR A 97 7.37 16.43 -17.17
C TYR A 97 8.84 16.83 -17.32
N GLN A 98 9.30 16.90 -18.56
CA GLN A 98 10.66 17.30 -18.94
C GLN A 98 10.63 18.77 -19.37
N PHE A 99 11.00 19.69 -18.49
CA PHE A 99 11.08 21.11 -18.83
C PHE A 99 12.17 21.38 -19.87
N THR A 100 13.31 20.70 -19.70
CA THR A 100 14.44 20.72 -20.63
C THR A 100 15.11 19.36 -20.62
N ARG A 101 16.10 19.13 -21.49
CA ARG A 101 16.96 17.93 -21.44
C ARG A 101 17.74 17.76 -20.12
N PHE A 102 17.80 18.80 -19.28
CA PHE A 102 18.55 18.81 -18.03
C PHE A 102 17.66 18.90 -16.79
N THR A 103 16.39 19.30 -16.93
CA THR A 103 15.50 19.58 -15.80
C THR A 103 14.18 18.87 -15.97
N PHE A 104 13.79 18.10 -14.96
CA PHE A 104 12.54 17.34 -14.97
C PHE A 104 11.82 17.40 -13.63
N ALA A 105 10.51 17.20 -13.66
CA ALA A 105 9.71 16.90 -12.50
C ALA A 105 8.97 15.59 -12.71
N ARG A 106 8.82 14.82 -11.64
CA ARG A 106 8.00 13.61 -11.59
C ARG A 106 7.13 13.67 -10.35
N VAL A 107 5.87 13.29 -10.51
CA VAL A 107 4.96 13.06 -9.39
C VAL A 107 4.32 11.69 -9.55
N ARG A 108 4.11 11.01 -8.42
CA ARG A 108 3.44 9.73 -8.32
C ARG A 108 2.44 9.77 -7.18
N PHE A 109 1.23 9.28 -7.44
CA PHE A 109 0.15 9.13 -6.48
C PHE A 109 -0.24 7.67 -6.45
N ASP A 110 -0.16 7.04 -5.29
CA ASP A 110 -0.58 5.65 -5.09
C ASP A 110 -1.72 5.64 -4.06
N TYR A 111 -2.89 5.13 -4.44
CA TYR A 111 -4.03 4.98 -3.54
C TYR A 111 -4.39 3.50 -3.38
N ASP A 112 -4.47 3.05 -2.15
CA ASP A 112 -4.78 1.68 -1.75
C ASP A 112 -6.05 1.67 -0.88
N THR A 113 -7.01 0.82 -1.25
CA THR A 113 -8.30 0.77 -0.57
C THR A 113 -8.30 -0.04 0.71
N ILE A 114 -7.37 -0.96 0.94
CA ILE A 114 -7.35 -1.73 2.20
C ILE A 114 -6.97 -0.83 3.39
N PRO A 115 -5.80 -0.17 3.42
CA PRO A 115 -5.45 0.77 4.47
C PRO A 115 -6.12 2.15 4.28
N SER A 116 -6.90 2.38 3.20
CA SER A 116 -7.38 3.73 2.81
C SER A 116 -6.24 4.76 2.73
N GLN A 117 -5.12 4.37 2.13
CA GLN A 117 -3.89 5.15 2.17
C GLN A 117 -3.60 5.77 0.81
N LEU A 118 -3.26 7.05 0.81
CA LEU A 118 -2.76 7.82 -0.32
C LEU A 118 -1.30 8.17 -0.07
N ARG A 119 -0.40 7.67 -0.94
CA ARG A 119 1.01 8.01 -0.93
C ARG A 119 1.32 8.95 -2.08
N ILE A 120 2.07 10.01 -1.79
CA ILE A 120 2.46 11.03 -2.76
C ILE A 120 3.97 11.09 -2.81
N ASN A 121 4.56 10.91 -3.99
CA ASN A 121 5.99 11.05 -4.20
C ASN A 121 6.23 12.09 -5.30
N ALA A 122 6.85 13.20 -4.96
CA ALA A 122 7.23 14.25 -5.90
C ALA A 122 8.76 14.37 -5.94
N LEU A 123 9.31 14.56 -7.13
CA LEU A 123 10.74 14.71 -7.34
C LEU A 123 11.02 15.70 -8.47
N VAL A 124 11.88 16.66 -8.20
CA VAL A 124 12.45 17.57 -9.20
C VAL A 124 13.94 17.23 -9.33
N GLY A 125 14.43 17.09 -10.56
CA GLY A 125 15.81 16.78 -10.86
C GLY A 125 16.42 17.77 -11.82
N TRP A 126 17.67 18.14 -11.56
CA TRP A 126 18.53 18.91 -12.44
C TRP A 126 19.84 18.15 -12.69
N THR A 127 20.06 17.75 -13.94
CA THR A 127 21.21 16.96 -14.40
C THR A 127 21.80 17.64 -15.64
N PRO A 128 22.59 18.71 -15.49
CA PRO A 128 23.16 19.46 -16.61
C PRO A 128 24.19 18.65 -17.42
N ASN A 129 24.85 17.69 -16.77
CA ASN A 129 25.80 16.79 -17.40
C ASN A 129 25.77 15.43 -16.67
N PRO A 130 26.27 14.34 -17.28
CA PRO A 130 26.30 13.02 -16.65
C PRO A 130 27.11 12.94 -15.34
N GLY A 131 27.95 13.95 -15.07
CA GLY A 131 28.78 14.03 -13.88
C GLY A 131 28.22 14.92 -12.77
N THR A 132 27.06 15.56 -12.93
CA THR A 132 26.49 16.47 -11.94
C THR A 132 24.98 16.26 -11.89
N ALA A 133 24.47 15.95 -10.71
CA ALA A 133 23.04 15.76 -10.50
C ALA A 133 22.60 16.39 -9.18
N PHE A 134 21.46 17.07 -9.21
CA PHE A 134 20.80 17.63 -8.05
C PHE A 134 19.33 17.20 -8.06
N TYR A 135 18.85 16.70 -6.93
CA TYR A 135 17.48 16.24 -6.76
C TYR A 135 16.89 16.83 -5.50
N VAL A 136 15.64 17.25 -5.60
CA VAL A 136 14.80 17.63 -4.47
C VAL A 136 13.56 16.77 -4.53
N GLY A 137 13.22 16.12 -3.42
CA GLY A 137 12.06 15.24 -3.37
C GLY A 137 11.25 15.40 -2.09
N TYR A 138 9.99 15.01 -2.23
CA TYR A 138 8.99 15.05 -1.18
C TYR A 138 8.18 13.77 -1.23
N ASN A 139 8.15 13.04 -0.12
CA ASN A 139 7.32 11.87 0.05
C ASN A 139 6.32 12.15 1.18
N ASP A 140 5.06 11.77 0.96
CA ASP A 140 3.97 11.94 1.90
C ASP A 140 3.15 10.66 1.97
N ASP A 141 2.68 10.34 3.16
CA ASP A 141 1.81 9.21 3.43
C ASP A 141 0.60 9.72 4.23
N LEU A 142 -0.56 9.65 3.58
CA LEU A 142 -1.83 10.10 4.12
C LEU A 142 -2.76 8.90 4.25
N THR A 143 -3.43 8.76 5.38
CA THR A 143 -4.47 7.75 5.60
C THR A 143 -5.80 8.45 5.84
N ARG A 144 -6.85 7.97 5.17
CA ARG A 144 -8.21 8.49 5.33
C ARG A 144 -9.06 7.50 6.12
N ASN A 145 -9.60 7.92 7.26
CA ASN A 145 -10.42 7.07 8.14
C ASN A 145 -9.70 5.75 8.49
N GLY A 146 -8.39 5.83 8.74
CA GLY A 146 -7.58 4.68 9.12
C GLY A 146 -7.87 4.27 10.56
N LEU A 147 -7.62 3.00 10.88
CA LEU A 147 -7.48 2.61 12.28
C LEU A 147 -6.04 2.83 12.70
N SER A 148 -5.87 3.46 13.87
CA SER A 148 -4.54 3.64 14.45
C SER A 148 -3.91 2.26 14.69
N PRO A 149 -2.70 1.98 14.18
CA PRO A 149 -2.04 0.69 14.38
C PRO A 149 -1.66 0.43 15.85
N PHE A 150 -1.71 1.46 16.71
CA PHE A 150 -1.39 1.37 18.13
C PHE A 150 -2.63 1.27 19.02
N THR A 151 -3.73 1.94 18.67
CA THR A 151 -4.93 2.00 19.52
C THR A 151 -6.12 1.23 18.95
N GLY A 152 -6.06 0.79 17.68
CA GLY A 152 -7.17 0.08 17.03
C GLY A 152 -8.47 0.88 16.96
N GLN A 153 -8.42 2.19 17.22
CA GLN A 153 -9.56 3.09 17.14
C GLN A 153 -9.65 3.68 15.74
N LEU A 154 -10.89 3.85 15.25
CA LEU A 154 -11.15 4.58 14.02
C LEU A 154 -10.73 6.03 14.22
N GLU A 155 -9.75 6.50 13.46
CA GLU A 155 -9.33 7.89 13.43
C GLU A 155 -10.06 8.59 12.26
N PRO A 156 -11.17 9.33 12.51
CA PRO A 156 -11.93 9.96 11.46
C PRO A 156 -11.13 11.09 10.80
N GLY A 157 -11.18 11.17 9.47
CA GLY A 157 -10.58 12.24 8.68
C GLY A 157 -9.29 11.84 7.95
N PHE A 158 -8.60 12.85 7.44
CA PHE A 158 -7.30 12.68 6.80
C PHE A 158 -6.20 12.84 7.85
N ARG A 159 -5.50 11.74 8.13
CA ARG A 159 -4.30 11.75 8.95
C ARG A 159 -3.07 11.64 8.07
N ARG A 160 -2.07 12.46 8.37
CA ARG A 160 -0.76 12.36 7.75
C ARG A 160 0.13 11.51 8.64
N ASN A 161 0.52 10.33 8.19
CA ASN A 161 1.32 9.38 8.97
C ASN A 161 2.80 9.70 8.92
N GLY A 162 3.29 10.22 7.80
CA GLY A 162 4.68 10.56 7.64
C GLY A 162 4.92 11.48 6.45
N ARG A 163 5.87 12.41 6.60
CA ARG A 163 6.38 13.24 5.52
C ARG A 163 7.89 13.21 5.54
N THR A 164 8.52 13.07 4.38
CA THR A 164 9.97 13.13 4.24
C THR A 164 10.32 14.09 3.12
N PHE A 165 11.11 15.10 3.45
CA PHE A 165 11.74 15.96 2.47
C PHE A 165 13.21 15.57 2.34
N PHE A 166 13.70 15.44 1.12
CA PHE A 166 15.08 15.08 0.89
C PHE A 166 15.70 15.90 -0.24
N ILE A 167 16.99 16.16 -0.09
CA ILE A 167 17.83 16.77 -1.12
C ILE A 167 19.01 15.83 -1.35
N LYS A 168 19.33 15.58 -2.61
CA LYS A 168 20.47 14.76 -3.01
C LYS A 168 21.29 15.48 -4.06
N MET A 169 22.60 15.57 -3.84
CA MET A 169 23.56 16.10 -4.80
C MET A 169 24.61 15.03 -5.10
N SER A 170 25.01 14.92 -6.36
CA SER A 170 26.09 14.04 -6.81
C SER A 170 26.98 14.79 -7.79
N TYR A 171 28.29 14.66 -7.64
CA TYR A 171 29.27 15.23 -8.55
C TYR A 171 30.40 14.22 -8.81
N LEU A 172 30.78 14.05 -10.08
CA LEU A 172 31.83 13.15 -10.53
C LEU A 172 33.05 13.95 -10.96
N PHE A 173 34.14 13.82 -10.21
CA PHE A 173 35.45 14.30 -10.64
C PHE A 173 36.09 13.30 -11.59
N ARG A 174 36.25 13.67 -12.86
CA ARG A 174 37.09 12.91 -13.81
C ARG A 174 38.46 13.55 -13.89
N ARG A 175 39.48 12.88 -13.36
CA ARG A 175 40.88 13.15 -13.73
C ARG A 175 41.27 12.15 -14.81
N SER A 176 41.58 12.63 -16.02
CA SER A 176 42.35 11.81 -16.95
C SER A 176 43.79 11.80 -16.46
N PHE A 177 44.28 10.67 -15.97
CA PHE A 177 45.71 10.44 -15.97
C PHE A 177 46.10 10.23 -17.43
N GLY A 178 46.50 11.32 -18.08
CA GLY A 178 47.17 11.24 -19.38
C GLY A 178 48.57 10.69 -19.15
N GLY A 179 48.84 9.53 -19.75
CA GLY A 179 50.18 9.06 -20.10
C GLY A 179 50.47 9.43 -21.55
#